data_AF-A0A085MYR0-F1
#
_entry.id   AF-A0A085MYR0-F1
#
_cell.length_a   1.000
_cell.length_b   1.000
_cell.length_c   1.000
_cell.angle_alpha   90.00
_cell.angle_beta   90.00
_cell.angle_gamma   90.00
#
_symmetry.space_group_name_H-M   'P 1'
#
loop_
_entity.id
_entity.type
_entity.pdbx_description
1 polymer ?
#
loop_
_entity_poly.entity_id
_entity_poly.type
_entity_poly.pdbx_seq_one_letter_code
_entity_poly.pdbx_strand_id
1 'polypeptide(L)'
;MKVDEVQRRALVDTGSTRCIAYAPCGKSWRKQQIHVTTVSGGQLQCIGMGSVKLQLLQGGQVPVEAVIADKKPLGFDFIIGINGISPPGDVMVNAQGQVHFGTEGDIVVASADAGINVEEKDFVAAYEPTTSTWTTAGE
;
A
#
# COMPACT_ATOMS: atom_id res chain seq x y z
N MET A 1 1.45 13.42 4.53
CA MET A 1 2.06 13.68 3.21
C MET A 1 1.21 14.68 2.45
N LYS A 2 1.72 15.29 1.36
CA LYS A 2 0.86 16.07 0.47
C LYS A 2 0.28 15.18 -0.64
N VAL A 3 -1.05 15.19 -0.75
CA VAL A 3 -1.83 14.56 -1.82
C VAL A 3 -2.63 15.65 -2.50
N ASP A 4 -2.45 15.81 -3.82
CA ASP A 4 -2.98 16.95 -4.58
C ASP A 4 -2.67 18.30 -3.92
N GLU A 5 -1.43 18.43 -3.42
CA GLU A 5 -0.87 19.62 -2.74
C GLU A 5 -1.45 19.91 -1.34
N VAL A 6 -2.42 19.11 -0.88
CA VAL A 6 -3.03 19.24 0.44
C VAL A 6 -2.37 18.27 1.42
N GLN A 7 -2.03 18.74 2.62
CA GLN A 7 -1.54 17.86 3.67
C GLN A 7 -2.65 16.90 4.11
N ARG A 8 -2.42 15.60 3.97
CA ARG A 8 -3.35 14.51 4.33
C ARG A 8 -2.70 13.55 5.32
N ARG A 9 -3.54 12.94 6.18
CA ARG A 9 -3.16 11.78 6.98
C ARG A 9 -3.16 10.56 6.07
N ALA A 10 -1.97 10.05 5.78
CA ALA A 10 -1.79 8.89 4.91
C ALA A 10 -1.19 7.72 5.68
N LEU A 11 -1.63 6.52 5.35
CA LEU A 11 -1.05 5.25 5.79
C LEU A 11 -0.29 4.63 4.61
N VAL A 12 0.96 4.24 4.80
CA VAL A 12 1.67 3.36 3.86
C VAL A 12 1.27 1.94 4.18
N ASP A 13 0.77 1.21 3.19
CA ASP A 13 0.30 -0.15 3.36
C ASP A 13 0.82 -1.03 2.21
N THR A 14 1.93 -1.73 2.48
CA THR A 14 2.52 -2.69 1.53
C THR A 14 1.64 -3.92 1.30
N GLY A 15 0.67 -4.17 2.19
CA GLY A 15 -0.33 -5.23 2.02
C GLY A 15 -1.50 -4.83 1.10
N SER A 16 -1.63 -3.54 0.76
CA SER A 16 -2.65 -3.08 -0.19
C SER A 16 -2.09 -3.00 -1.60
N THR A 17 -2.77 -3.63 -2.55
CA THR A 17 -2.38 -3.58 -3.97
C THR A 17 -2.61 -2.21 -4.62
N ARG A 18 -3.59 -1.46 -4.12
CA ARG A 18 -4.02 -0.18 -4.69
C ARG A 18 -4.06 0.90 -3.62
N CYS A 19 -3.76 2.14 -4.03
CA CYS A 19 -4.06 3.31 -3.25
C CYS A 19 -5.57 3.46 -3.05
N ILE A 20 -5.97 3.95 -1.88
CA ILE A 20 -7.37 4.20 -1.55
C ILE A 20 -7.50 5.63 -1.04
N ALA A 21 -8.32 6.44 -1.69
CA ALA A 21 -8.56 7.82 -1.31
C ALA A 21 -9.97 7.98 -0.73
N TYR A 22 -10.08 8.69 0.38
CA TYR A 22 -11.37 9.22 0.81
C TYR A 22 -11.86 10.24 -0.24
N ALA A 23 -13.13 10.20 -0.66
CA ALA A 23 -13.62 10.98 -1.81
C ALA A 23 -13.26 12.49 -1.80
N PRO A 24 -13.29 13.22 -0.66
CA PRO A 24 -12.82 14.61 -0.59
C PRO A 24 -11.31 14.83 -0.79
N CYS A 25 -10.51 13.77 -0.95
CA CYS A 25 -9.10 13.86 -1.34
C CYS A 25 -8.92 14.03 -2.83
N GLY A 26 -9.78 13.42 -3.66
CA GLY A 26 -9.66 13.48 -5.12
C GLY A 26 -10.40 14.67 -5.71
N LYS A 27 -9.69 15.49 -6.49
CA LYS A 27 -10.31 16.63 -7.22
C LYS A 27 -11.23 16.17 -8.36
N SER A 28 -10.92 15.02 -8.97
CA SER A 28 -11.72 14.41 -10.02
C SER A 28 -11.65 12.88 -9.96
N TRP A 29 -12.82 12.25 -10.01
CA TRP A 29 -12.94 10.80 -10.06
C TRP A 29 -14.21 10.42 -10.83
N ARG A 30 -14.23 9.22 -11.38
CA ARG A 30 -15.39 8.67 -12.07
C ARG A 30 -16.04 7.60 -11.20
N LYS A 31 -17.38 7.59 -11.20
CA LYS A 31 -18.13 6.51 -10.57
C LYS A 31 -17.81 5.22 -11.29
N GLN A 32 -17.41 4.20 -10.54
CA GLN A 32 -17.03 2.89 -11.06
C GLN A 32 -17.24 1.88 -9.95
N GLN A 33 -17.89 0.76 -10.26
CA GLN A 33 -18.06 -0.31 -9.29
C GLN A 33 -16.71 -1.01 -9.07
N ILE A 34 -16.23 -0.99 -7.82
CA ILE A 34 -14.98 -1.62 -7.41
C ILE A 34 -15.23 -2.42 -6.15
N HIS A 35 -14.74 -3.66 -6.16
CA HIS A 35 -14.72 -4.52 -4.99
C HIS A 35 -13.31 -4.52 -4.41
N VAL A 36 -13.18 -4.10 -3.16
CA VAL A 36 -11.95 -4.21 -2.38
C VAL A 36 -12.21 -5.17 -1.24
N THR A 37 -11.47 -6.28 -1.21
CA THR A 37 -11.55 -7.28 -0.15
C THR A 37 -10.52 -6.98 0.92
N THR A 38 -10.95 -6.89 2.17
CA THR A 38 -10.06 -6.71 3.33
C THR A 38 -9.54 -8.07 3.82
N VAL A 39 -8.50 -8.07 4.64
CA VAL A 39 -7.92 -9.31 5.22
C VAL A 39 -8.94 -10.12 6.03
N SER A 40 -9.96 -9.47 6.58
CA SER A 40 -11.08 -10.13 7.27
C SER A 40 -12.11 -10.79 6.34
N GLY A 41 -11.89 -10.77 5.02
CA GLY A 41 -12.85 -11.22 4.01
C GLY A 41 -14.01 -10.25 3.75
N GLY A 42 -14.07 -9.14 4.49
CA GLY A 42 -15.07 -8.08 4.28
C GLY A 42 -14.83 -7.27 3.00
N GLN A 43 -15.84 -6.52 2.57
CA GLN A 43 -15.69 -5.57 1.47
C GLN A 43 -15.63 -4.14 1.97
N LEU A 44 -14.65 -3.38 1.49
CA LEU A 44 -14.63 -1.93 1.65
C LEU A 44 -15.57 -1.29 0.62
N GLN A 45 -16.44 -0.39 1.08
CA GLN A 45 -17.35 0.35 0.21
C GLN A 45 -16.56 1.39 -0.59
N CYS A 46 -16.53 1.18 -1.90
CA CYS A 46 -15.80 2.01 -2.85
C CYS A 46 -16.77 2.51 -3.93
N ILE A 47 -16.67 3.79 -4.27
CA ILE A 47 -17.62 4.49 -5.15
C ILE A 47 -17.04 4.84 -6.52
N GLY A 48 -15.73 4.67 -6.72
CA GLY A 48 -15.12 5.00 -8.00
C GLY A 48 -13.62 4.85 -8.09
N MET A 49 -13.07 5.39 -9.18
CA MET A 49 -11.63 5.53 -9.42
C MET A 49 -11.28 6.98 -9.71
N GLY A 50 -10.14 7.42 -9.17
CA GLY A 50 -9.54 8.71 -9.47
C GLY A 50 -8.03 8.59 -9.67
N SER A 51 -7.44 9.70 -10.08
CA SER A 51 -5.98 9.89 -10.06
C SER A 51 -5.66 10.96 -9.04
N VAL A 52 -4.67 10.70 -8.19
CA VAL A 52 -4.17 11.68 -7.22
C VAL A 52 -2.68 11.86 -7.40
N LYS A 53 -2.16 13.04 -7.06
CA LYS A 53 -0.73 13.32 -7.14
C LYS A 53 -0.11 13.23 -5.75
N LEU A 54 0.82 12.29 -5.57
CA LEU A 54 1.65 12.19 -4.38
C LEU A 54 2.82 13.14 -4.52
N GLN A 55 3.05 13.99 -3.53
CA GLN A 55 4.21 14.87 -3.52
C GLN A 55 5.37 14.22 -2.76
N LEU A 56 6.50 14.09 -3.45
CA LEU A 56 7.75 13.57 -2.90
C LEU A 56 8.50 14.67 -2.16
N LEU A 57 9.36 14.27 -1.21
CA LEU A 57 10.17 15.20 -0.41
C LEU A 57 11.08 16.09 -1.28
N GLN A 58 11.60 15.55 -2.38
CA GLN A 58 12.46 16.28 -3.32
C GLN A 58 11.67 17.25 -4.25
N GLY A 59 10.38 17.46 -4.01
CA GLY A 59 9.54 18.42 -4.74
C GLY A 59 8.82 17.86 -5.97
N GLY A 60 9.15 16.64 -6.41
CA GLY A 60 8.46 15.93 -7.49
C GLY A 60 7.02 15.55 -7.15
N GLN A 61 6.18 15.40 -8.18
CA GLN A 61 4.82 14.87 -8.04
C GLN A 61 4.66 13.62 -8.90
N VAL A 62 4.04 12.58 -8.33
CA VAL A 62 3.79 11.31 -8.99
C VAL A 62 2.28 11.08 -9.06
N PRO A 63 1.69 10.95 -10.26
CA PRO A 63 0.29 10.58 -10.39
C PRO A 63 0.12 9.09 -10.07
N VAL A 64 -0.87 8.77 -9.24
CA VAL A 64 -1.21 7.39 -8.87
C VAL A 64 -2.72 7.19 -9.00
N GLU A 65 -3.13 6.06 -9.56
CA GLU A 65 -4.53 5.66 -9.53
C GLU A 65 -4.93 5.27 -8.11
N ALA A 66 -6.09 5.75 -7.67
CA ALA A 66 -6.66 5.43 -6.38
C ALA A 66 -8.11 4.97 -6.52
N VAL A 67 -8.46 3.93 -5.76
CA VAL A 67 -9.84 3.58 -5.50
C VAL A 67 -10.43 4.65 -4.58
N ILE A 68 -11.65 5.09 -4.87
CA ILE A 68 -12.32 6.13 -4.09
C ILE A 68 -13.28 5.49 -3.11
N ALA A 69 -13.09 5.77 -1.83
CA ALA A 69 -13.98 5.36 -0.75
C ALA A 69 -14.89 6.52 -0.32
N ASP A 70 -16.14 6.22 0.00
CA ASP A 70 -17.11 7.19 0.53
C ASP A 70 -16.85 7.55 2.00
N LYS A 71 -16.04 6.75 2.69
CA LYS A 71 -15.62 6.93 4.09
C LYS A 71 -14.09 6.87 4.18
N LYS A 72 -13.55 7.38 5.29
CA LYS A 72 -12.11 7.31 5.58
C LYS A 72 -11.67 5.86 5.78
N PRO A 73 -10.81 5.30 4.92
CA PRO A 73 -10.32 3.95 5.12
C PRO A 73 -9.43 3.90 6.37
N LEU A 74 -9.79 3.06 7.35
CA LEU A 74 -9.10 2.93 8.64
C LEU A 74 -8.93 4.27 9.41
N GLY A 75 -9.78 5.26 9.14
CA GLY A 75 -9.68 6.60 9.74
C GLY A 75 -8.62 7.52 9.13
N PHE A 76 -7.96 7.10 8.04
CA PHE A 76 -7.02 7.90 7.26
C PHE A 76 -7.71 8.58 6.07
N ASP A 77 -7.09 9.64 5.56
CA ASP A 77 -7.58 10.33 4.37
C ASP A 77 -7.13 9.59 3.08
N PHE A 78 -6.02 8.87 3.17
CA PHE A 78 -5.40 8.16 2.05
C PHE A 78 -4.65 6.92 2.52
N ILE A 79 -4.76 5.82 1.80
CA ILE A 79 -3.89 4.65 1.92
C ILE A 79 -3.02 4.60 0.67
N ILE A 80 -1.71 4.49 0.87
CA ILE A 80 -0.71 4.33 -0.19
C ILE A 80 -0.45 2.83 -0.31
N GLY A 81 -1.05 2.21 -1.31
CA GLY A 81 -0.77 0.82 -1.66
C GLY A 81 0.50 0.70 -2.50
N ILE A 82 0.83 -0.53 -2.88
CA ILE A 82 1.98 -0.85 -3.72
C ILE A 82 2.02 -0.02 -5.00
N ASN A 83 0.89 0.20 -5.69
CA ASN A 83 0.88 1.03 -6.91
C ASN A 83 1.22 2.51 -6.68
N GLY A 84 1.20 3.00 -5.44
CA GLY A 84 1.69 4.33 -5.07
C GLY A 84 3.11 4.33 -4.51
N ILE A 85 3.61 3.18 -4.07
CA ILE A 85 4.99 2.96 -3.61
C ILE A 85 5.92 2.72 -4.81
N SER A 86 5.52 1.92 -5.79
CA SER A 86 6.38 1.52 -6.91
C SER A 86 6.81 2.66 -7.85
N PRO A 87 5.95 3.64 -8.21
CA PRO A 87 6.37 4.68 -9.16
C PRO A 87 7.50 5.60 -8.67
N PRO A 88 7.56 6.03 -7.39
CA PRO A 88 8.75 6.70 -6.87
C PRO A 88 9.94 5.75 -6.64
N GLY A 89 9.80 4.44 -6.86
CA GLY A 89 10.83 3.43 -6.64
C GLY A 89 10.52 2.59 -5.40
N ASP A 90 11.15 2.94 -4.28
CA ASP A 90 11.02 2.26 -3.00
C ASP A 90 10.38 3.14 -1.92
N VAL A 91 10.00 2.48 -0.83
CA VAL A 91 9.64 3.12 0.43
C VAL A 91 10.61 2.68 1.53
N MET A 92 11.21 3.66 2.20
CA MET A 92 12.08 3.45 3.35
C MET A 92 11.43 4.05 4.60
N VAL A 93 11.56 3.36 5.73
CA VAL A 93 11.17 3.86 7.04
C VAL A 93 12.44 4.00 7.87
N ASN A 94 12.77 5.22 8.30
CA ASN A 94 13.95 5.45 9.12
C ASN A 94 13.71 5.01 10.59
N ALA A 95 14.77 5.05 11.40
CA ALA A 95 14.70 4.66 12.81
C ALA A 95 13.71 5.49 13.66
N GLN A 96 13.29 6.66 13.17
CA GLN A 96 12.28 7.52 13.80
C GLN A 96 10.86 7.24 13.28
N GLY A 97 10.67 6.23 12.43
CA GLY A 97 9.38 5.89 11.84
C GLY A 97 8.95 6.84 10.71
N GLN A 98 9.85 7.65 10.16
CA GLN A 98 9.53 8.56 9.06
C GLN A 98 9.63 7.83 7.73
N VAL A 99 8.64 8.05 6.88
CA VAL A 99 8.52 7.44 5.55
C VAL A 99 9.19 8.32 4.51
N HIS A 100 10.08 7.73 3.72
CA HIS A 100 10.73 8.32 2.57
C HIS A 100 10.38 7.51 1.31
N PHE A 101 10.05 8.21 0.23
CA PHE A 101 9.80 7.61 -1.08
C PHE A 101 10.94 8.00 -2.02
N GLY A 102 11.45 7.03 -2.78
CA GLY A 102 12.61 7.24 -3.64
C GLY A 102 13.70 6.20 -3.41
N THR A 103 14.57 6.05 -4.39
CA THR A 103 15.80 5.26 -4.28
C THR A 103 16.90 6.10 -3.62
N GLU A 104 17.20 5.81 -2.35
CA GLU A 104 18.50 6.11 -1.75
C GLU A 104 19.13 4.78 -1.33
N GLY A 105 20.16 4.33 -2.07
CA GLY A 105 21.01 3.22 -1.68
C GLY A 105 20.55 1.82 -2.09
N ASP A 106 21.38 0.83 -1.73
CA ASP A 106 21.16 -0.59 -2.02
C ASP A 106 19.82 -1.07 -1.47
N ILE A 107 19.05 -1.76 -2.30
CA ILE A 107 17.79 -2.39 -1.90
C ILE A 107 18.13 -3.47 -0.86
N VAL A 108 17.88 -3.16 0.41
CA VAL A 108 17.94 -4.16 1.49
C VAL A 108 16.61 -4.90 1.49
N VAL A 109 16.52 -5.97 0.72
CA VAL A 109 15.45 -6.95 0.88
C VAL A 109 15.71 -7.65 2.21
N ALA A 110 14.75 -7.59 3.14
CA ALA A 110 14.79 -8.47 4.30
C ALA A 110 14.54 -9.90 3.81
N SER A 111 15.60 -10.61 3.43
CA SER A 111 15.58 -12.05 3.21
C SER A 111 15.91 -12.76 4.51
N ALA A 112 15.19 -13.82 4.82
CA ALA A 112 15.69 -14.77 5.80
C ALA A 112 16.81 -15.59 5.13
N ASP A 113 17.96 -15.71 5.78
CA ASP A 113 19.05 -16.57 5.29
C ASP A 113 18.69 -18.07 5.41
N ALA A 114 17.68 -18.39 6.22
CA ALA A 114 17.17 -19.72 6.45
C ALA A 114 15.70 -19.82 6.05
N GLY A 115 15.27 -21.04 5.69
CA GLY A 115 13.85 -21.34 5.52
C GLY A 115 13.09 -21.08 6.82
N ILE A 116 11.92 -20.43 6.70
CA ILE A 116 11.00 -20.24 7.81
C ILE A 116 9.89 -21.27 7.65
N ASN A 117 9.58 -22.02 8.70
CA ASN A 117 8.44 -22.92 8.73
C ASN A 117 7.54 -22.55 9.91
N VAL A 118 6.26 -22.30 9.62
CA VAL A 118 5.21 -22.03 10.59
C VAL A 118 4.17 -23.13 10.45
N GLU A 119 4.10 -24.00 11.44
CA GLU A 119 3.12 -25.09 11.51
C GLU A 119 2.09 -24.74 12.58
N GLU A 120 0.88 -24.41 12.13
CA GLU A 120 -0.28 -24.18 12.97
C GLU A 120 -1.31 -25.29 12.74
N LYS A 121 -2.33 -25.37 13.60
CA LYS A 121 -3.32 -26.44 13.57
C LYS A 121 -4.06 -26.55 12.23
N ASP A 122 -4.30 -25.42 11.56
CA ASP A 122 -5.15 -25.27 10.39
C ASP A 122 -4.38 -24.81 9.13
N PHE A 123 -3.10 -24.50 9.27
CA PHE A 123 -2.26 -24.18 8.12
C PHE A 123 -0.77 -24.44 8.37
N VAL A 124 -0.06 -24.67 7.27
CA VAL A 124 1.39 -24.67 7.21
C VAL A 124 1.84 -23.58 6.24
N ALA A 125 2.77 -22.73 6.69
CA ALA A 125 3.40 -21.71 5.85
C ALA A 125 4.92 -21.90 5.83
N ALA A 126 5.49 -22.04 4.64
CA ALA A 126 6.93 -22.22 4.45
C ALA A 126 7.51 -21.13 3.53
N TYR A 127 8.61 -20.51 3.96
CA TYR A 127 9.41 -19.58 3.17
C TYR A 127 10.65 -20.28 2.61
N GLU A 128 10.81 -20.24 1.28
CA GLU A 128 12.03 -20.69 0.60
C GLU A 128 12.92 -19.48 0.27
N PRO A 129 14.09 -19.34 0.91
CA PRO A 129 14.95 -18.18 0.73
C PRO A 129 15.58 -18.12 -0.67
N THR A 130 15.85 -19.26 -1.30
CA THR A 130 16.49 -19.33 -2.63
C THR A 130 15.59 -18.70 -3.70
N THR A 131 14.29 -18.90 -3.60
CA THR A 131 13.30 -18.36 -4.55
C THR A 131 12.60 -17.11 -4.01
N SER A 132 12.83 -16.75 -2.74
CA SER A 132 12.12 -15.66 -2.04
C SER A 132 10.60 -15.82 -2.09
N THR A 133 10.11 -17.06 -1.94
CA THR A 133 8.68 -17.37 -2.05
C THR A 133 8.12 -17.94 -0.76
N TRP A 134 6.90 -17.52 -0.43
CA TRP A 134 6.05 -18.17 0.56
C TRP A 134 5.13 -19.19 -0.11
N THR A 135 4.99 -20.35 0.52
CA THR A 135 3.97 -21.35 0.20
C THR A 135 3.06 -21.54 1.39
N THR A 136 1.77 -21.77 1.12
CA THR A 136 0.78 -22.04 2.17
C THR A 136 -0.02 -23.27 1.76
N ALA A 137 -0.28 -24.14 2.73
CA ALA A 137 -1.19 -25.27 2.61
C ALA A 137 -2.12 -25.26 3.83
N GLY A 138 -3.41 -25.48 3.62
CA GLY A 138 -4.40 -25.61 4.69
C GLY A 138 -5.17 -26.92 4.54
N GLU A 139 -5.82 -27.35 5.63
CA GLU A 139 -6.85 -28.41 5.59
C GLU A 139 -8.16 -27.91 4.98
#